data_AF-A0A0D2JQC8-F1
#
_entry.id   AF-A0A0D2JQC8-F1
#
_cell.length_a   1.000
_cell.length_b   1.000
_cell.length_c   1.000
_cell.angle_alpha   90.00
_cell.angle_beta   90.00
_cell.angle_gamma   90.00
#
_symmetry.space_group_name_H-M   'P 1'
#
loop_
_entity.id
_entity.type
_entity.pdbx_description
1 polymer ?
#
loop_
_entity_poly.entity_id
_entity_poly.type
_entity_poly.pdbx_seq_one_letter_code
_entity_poly.pdbx_strand_id
1 'polypeptide(L)' 'MVQDPHCGTYLPMNEAIHVRSRGEDLYFCSKECRDAYLISARENGKD' A
#
# COMPACT_ATOMS: atom_id res chain seq x y z
N MET A 1 -2.27 14.83 -1.33
CA MET A 1 -2.56 13.79 -0.32
C MET A 1 -2.73 12.48 -1.07
N VAL A 2 -2.17 11.40 -0.54
CA VAL A 2 -2.30 10.05 -1.10
C VAL A 2 -3.20 9.23 -0.18
N GLN A 3 -3.84 8.21 -0.71
CA GLN A 3 -4.72 7.34 0.05
C GLN A 3 -4.04 5.98 0.27
N ASP A 4 -4.01 5.52 1.51
CA ASP A 4 -3.60 4.17 1.85
C ASP A 4 -4.64 3.16 1.30
N PRO A 5 -4.25 2.23 0.40
CA PRO A 5 -5.20 1.31 -0.24
C PRO A 5 -5.65 0.17 0.68
N HIS A 6 -5.05 0.03 1.87
CA HIS A 6 -5.43 -0.97 2.86
C HIS A 6 -6.53 -0.46 3.80
N CYS A 7 -6.33 0.71 4.40
CA CYS A 7 -7.24 1.28 5.40
C CYS A 7 -8.05 2.49 4.91
N GLY A 8 -7.70 3.06 3.75
CA GLY A 8 -8.38 4.21 3.16
C GLY A 8 -7.98 5.57 3.73
N THR A 9 -6.98 5.62 4.62
CA THR A 9 -6.51 6.86 5.26
C THR A 9 -5.83 7.79 4.26
N TYR A 10 -6.15 9.08 4.33
CA TYR A 10 -5.45 10.11 3.58
C TYR A 10 -4.28 10.67 4.38
N LEU A 11 -3.11 10.71 3.75
CA LEU A 11 -1.89 11.24 4.35
C LEU A 11 -1.07 12.04 3.33
N PRO A 12 -0.20 12.95 3.77
CA PRO A 12 0.68 13.64 2.84
C PRO A 12 1.75 12.68 2.33
N MET A 13 2.13 12.87 1.06
CA MET A 13 2.98 11.93 0.32
C MET A 13 4.39 11.80 0.91
N ASN A 14 4.89 12.86 1.56
CA ASN A 14 6.20 12.88 2.23
C ASN A 14 6.24 12.05 3.53
N GLU A 15 5.09 11.80 4.16
CA GLU A 15 4.96 10.95 5.34
C GLU A 15 4.57 9.51 4.97
N ALA A 16 4.15 9.28 3.71
CA ALA A 16 3.72 7.99 3.24
C ALA A 16 4.89 7.03 2.98
N ILE A 17 4.69 5.77 3.33
CA ILE A 17 5.60 4.69 2.96
C ILE A 17 5.30 4.30 1.52
N HIS A 18 6.22 4.68 0.63
CA HIS A 18 6.12 4.38 -0.80
C HIS A 18 6.68 2.98 -1.11
N VAL A 19 5.94 2.21 -1.90
CA VAL A 19 6.33 0.90 -2.40
C VAL A 19 5.92 0.78 -3.85
N ARG A 20 6.83 0.32 -4.70
CA ARG A 20 6.49 -0.08 -6.07
C ARG A 20 6.18 -1.56 -6.11
N SER A 21 4.96 -1.91 -6.52
CA SER A 21 4.49 -3.30 -6.65
C SER A 21 3.78 -3.50 -7.98
N ARG A 22 4.15 -4.53 -8.75
CA ARG A 22 3.57 -4.84 -10.09
C ARG A 22 3.55 -3.65 -11.07
N GLY A 23 4.52 -2.73 -10.95
CA GLY A 23 4.60 -1.53 -11.80
C GLY A 23 3.73 -0.37 -11.32
N GLU A 24 3.00 -0.53 -10.21
CA GLU A 24 2.18 0.51 -9.61
C GLU A 24 2.84 1.06 -8.34
N ASP A 25 2.71 2.37 -8.14
CA ASP A 25 3.26 3.08 -6.99
C ASP A 25 2.20 3.17 -5.90
N LEU A 26 2.39 2.40 -4.82
CA LEU A 26 1.49 2.30 -3.67
C LEU A 26 2.05 3.11 -2.50
N TYR A 27 1.14 3.72 -1.73
CA TYR A 27 1.46 4.58 -0.60
C TYR A 27 0.73 4.10 0.64
N PHE A 28 1.43 3.97 1.76
CA PHE A 28 0.86 3.44 3.00
C PHE A 28 1.06 4.37 4.19
N CYS A 29 0.10 4.40 5.09
CA CYS A 29 0.18 5.20 6.32
C CYS A 29 1.09 4.61 7.38
N SER A 30 1.26 3.29 7.37
CA SER A 30 2.05 2.55 8.34
C SER A 30 2.66 1.30 7.71
N LYS A 31 3.76 0.82 8.28
CA LYS A 31 4.38 -0.46 7.86
C LYS A 31 3.38 -1.62 8.00
N GLU A 32 2.59 -1.63 9.07
CA GLU A 32 1.55 -2.64 9.29
C GLU A 32 0.52 -2.69 8.15
N CYS A 33 0.04 -1.54 7.66
CA CYS A 33 -0.90 -1.47 6.54
C CYS A 33 -0.26 -1.97 5.24
N ARG A 34 1.00 -1.59 4.98
CA ARG A 34 1.77 -2.11 3.85
C ARG A 34 1.91 -3.63 3.91
N ASP A 35 2.38 -4.14 5.05
CA ASP A 35 2.63 -5.58 5.21
C ASP A 35 1.33 -6.38 5.10
N ALA A 36 0.22 -5.92 5.71
CA ALA A 36 -1.09 -6.55 5.58
C ALA A 36 -1.60 -6.54 4.12
N TYR A 37 -1.45 -5.42 3.41
CA TYR A 37 -1.80 -5.31 1.98
C TYR A 37 -0.96 -6.26 1.11
N LEU A 38 0.35 -6.32 1.37
CA LEU A 38 1.26 -7.22 0.66
C LEU A 38 1.06 -8.70 1.05
N ILE A 39 0.44 -9.01 2.19
CA ILE A 39 0.01 -10.37 2.56
C ILE A 39 -1.21 -10.78 1.75
N SER A 40 -2.24 -9.91 1.68
CA SER A 40 -3.47 -10.24 0.95
C SER A 40 -3.27 -10.25 -0.57
N ALA A 41 -2.35 -9.44 -1.10
CA ALA A 41 -2.04 -9.41 -2.53
C ALA A 41 -1.40 -10.73 -3.06
N ARG A 42 -0.86 -11.57 -2.16
CA ARG A 42 -0.26 -12.88 -2.49
C ARG A 42 -1.29 -13.91 -2.92
N GLU A 43 -2.50 -13.83 -2.35
CA GLU A 43 -3.58 -14.80 -2.58
C GLU A 43 -4.38 -14.53 -3.86
N ASN A 44 -4.16 -13.38 -4.51
CA ASN A 44 -4.84 -12.98 -5.76
C ASN A 44 -3.93 -13.03 -7.00
N GLY A 45 -2.74 -13.63 -6.90
CA GLY A 45 -1.87 -13.92 -8.04
C GLY A 45 -2.20 -15.27 -8.67
N LYS A 46 -3.36 -15.39 -9.33
CA LYS A 46 -3.67 -16.48 -10.24
C LYS A 46 -3.52 -15.94 -11.66
N ASP A 47 -2.31 -16.03 -12.19
CA ASP A 47 -2.05 -16.21 -13.62
C ASP A 47 -1.32 -17.55 -13.75
#